data_AF-A0A0D7Q183-F1
#
_entry.id   AF-A0A0D7Q183-F1
#
_cell.length_a   1.000
_cell.length_b   1.000
_cell.length_c   1.000
_cell.angle_alpha   90.00
_cell.angle_beta   90.00
_cell.angle_gamma   90.00
#
_symmetry.space_group_name_H-M   'P 1'
#
loop_
_entity.id
_entity.type
_entity.pdbx_description
1 polymer ?
#
loop_
_entity_poly.entity_id
_entity_poly.type
_entity_poly.pdbx_seq_one_letter_code
_entity_poly.pdbx_strand_id
1 'polypeptide(L)'
;MVPRIPYEPFQPMLFWAISIAVIVVAVSMSARRGFAYASRHRLALAGLFFTLPHIYAFGTSNNYWEQAARAGIFWLLGSFVIAVDLAGRRAAVWVELVPVAAVALLVPTVVLSAAMDHPYRQEQALRLQTTKVPVGGETSEIRLDEDAATYVRGLRSIAASNGFQANAPIIDMSGVSPAAVFIIGGRAPGAAWLNAGYSGSDEYFKSMLDLVDCNTIASSWLLVEPGSPYAHSTDLLKRYGVDVSSDYREVGRVRSVRSAFPQNAEQVLLKPVRAQADARRDCERAKELLLGRHLED
;
A
#
# COMPACT_ATOMS: atom_id res chain seq x y z
N MET A 1 -2.66 22.38 -19.03
CA MET A 1 -3.72 21.46 -18.58
C MET A 1 -3.16 20.06 -18.71
N VAL A 2 -2.78 19.41 -17.60
CA VAL A 2 -2.20 18.05 -17.64
C VAL A 2 -3.35 17.08 -17.93
N PRO A 3 -3.30 16.26 -18.98
CA PRO A 3 -4.38 15.33 -19.28
C PRO A 3 -4.54 14.35 -18.11
N ARG A 4 -5.75 14.26 -17.56
CA ARG A 4 -6.14 13.16 -16.65
C ARG A 4 -6.31 11.92 -17.51
N ILE A 5 -5.23 11.16 -17.67
CA ILE A 5 -5.31 9.82 -18.26
C ILE A 5 -5.92 8.92 -17.19
N PRO A 6 -7.15 8.40 -17.37
CA PRO A 6 -7.72 7.47 -16.40
C PRO A 6 -6.79 6.26 -16.25
N TYR A 7 -6.60 5.81 -15.01
CA TYR A 7 -5.76 4.66 -14.65
C TYR A 7 -6.34 3.31 -15.13
N GLU A 8 -7.42 3.35 -15.92
CA GLU A 8 -7.99 2.21 -16.67
C GLU A 8 -6.98 1.66 -17.70
N PRO A 9 -7.10 0.38 -18.14
CA PRO A 9 -5.99 -0.56 -18.32
C PRO A 9 -5.15 -0.32 -19.59
N PHE A 10 -4.51 0.84 -19.69
CA PHE A 10 -3.58 1.12 -20.78
C PHE A 10 -2.34 0.21 -20.71
N GLN A 11 -1.87 -0.13 -19.51
CA GLN A 11 -0.70 -0.99 -19.31
C GLN A 11 -0.87 -2.40 -19.91
N PRO A 12 -1.96 -3.17 -19.61
CA PRO A 12 -2.18 -4.45 -20.28
C PRO A 12 -2.19 -4.35 -21.81
N MET A 13 -2.85 -3.32 -22.35
CA MET A 13 -2.96 -3.14 -23.81
C MET A 13 -1.60 -2.90 -24.45
N LEU A 14 -0.74 -2.08 -23.82
CA LEU A 14 0.62 -1.83 -24.31
C LEU A 14 1.48 -3.10 -24.34
N PHE A 15 1.49 -3.86 -23.23
CA PHE A 15 2.31 -5.08 -23.16
C PHE A 15 1.83 -6.14 -24.17
N TRP A 16 0.52 -6.30 -24.35
CA TRP A 16 -0.02 -7.21 -25.37
C TRP A 16 0.24 -6.74 -26.80
N ALA A 17 0.04 -5.45 -27.09
CA ALA A 17 0.29 -4.91 -28.43
C ALA A 17 1.74 -5.17 -28.89
N ILE A 18 2.72 -4.94 -28.01
CA ILE A 18 4.12 -5.22 -28.33
C ILE A 18 4.39 -6.72 -28.40
N SER A 19 3.87 -7.51 -27.47
CA SER A 19 4.02 -8.97 -27.47
C SER A 19 3.52 -9.57 -28.79
N ILE A 20 2.34 -9.16 -29.25
CA ILE A 20 1.77 -9.57 -30.53
C ILE A 20 2.62 -9.05 -31.70
N ALA A 21 3.04 -7.78 -31.69
CA ALA A 21 3.87 -7.23 -32.75
C ALA A 21 5.20 -7.99 -32.91
N VAL A 22 5.86 -8.34 -31.81
CA VAL A 22 7.09 -9.15 -31.80
C VAL A 22 6.87 -10.51 -32.46
N ILE A 23 5.77 -11.19 -32.12
CA ILE A 23 5.41 -12.48 -32.72
C ILE A 23 5.09 -12.31 -34.21
N VAL A 24 4.28 -11.32 -34.59
CA VAL A 24 3.89 -11.05 -35.99
C VAL A 24 5.10 -10.75 -36.86
N VAL A 25 6.05 -9.95 -36.38
CA VAL A 25 7.31 -9.67 -37.08
C VAL A 25 8.10 -10.96 -37.27
N ALA A 26 8.25 -11.77 -36.21
CA ALA A 26 8.97 -13.04 -36.29
C ALA A 26 8.31 -14.04 -37.27
N VAL A 27 6.97 -14.14 -37.26
CA VAL A 27 6.21 -14.97 -38.21
C VAL A 27 6.33 -14.45 -39.64
N SER A 28 6.26 -13.14 -39.85
CA SER A 28 6.38 -12.54 -41.19
C SER A 28 7.77 -12.79 -41.80
N MET A 29 8.80 -12.79 -40.96
CA MET A 29 10.17 -13.11 -41.36
C MET A 29 10.36 -14.60 -41.65
N SER A 30 9.71 -15.48 -40.87
CA SER A 30 9.80 -16.94 -41.04
C SER A 30 8.95 -17.48 -42.19
N ALA A 31 7.76 -16.92 -42.44
CA ALA A 31 6.87 -17.32 -43.54
C ALA A 31 7.53 -17.17 -44.92
N ARG A 32 8.44 -16.20 -45.07
CA ARG A 32 9.25 -16.01 -46.29
C ARG A 32 10.37 -17.04 -46.44
N ARG A 33 10.67 -17.83 -45.41
CA ARG A 33 11.93 -18.56 -45.25
C ARG A 33 11.78 -20.01 -44.74
N GLY A 34 10.56 -20.45 -44.42
CA GLY A 34 10.24 -21.79 -43.90
C GLY A 34 10.15 -21.82 -42.37
N PHE A 35 9.16 -22.54 -41.81
CA PHE A 35 8.97 -22.67 -40.36
C PHE A 35 9.95 -23.70 -39.77
N ALA A 36 10.67 -23.30 -38.73
CA ALA A 36 11.39 -24.23 -37.86
C ALA A 36 10.48 -24.70 -36.72
N TYR A 37 10.58 -25.98 -36.34
CA TYR A 37 9.87 -26.50 -35.17
C TYR A 37 10.46 -25.91 -33.89
N ALA A 38 9.57 -25.44 -33.01
CA ALA A 38 9.95 -24.89 -31.74
C ALA A 38 10.51 -25.96 -30.78
N SER A 39 11.57 -25.62 -30.04
CA SER A 39 12.15 -26.53 -29.04
C SER A 39 11.22 -26.67 -27.84
N ARG A 40 11.01 -27.90 -27.36
CA ARG A 40 10.18 -28.18 -26.16
C ARG A 40 10.62 -27.35 -24.95
N HIS A 41 11.92 -27.17 -24.75
CA HIS A 41 12.46 -26.36 -23.64
C HIS A 41 12.10 -24.88 -23.77
N ARG A 42 12.11 -24.34 -25.00
CA ARG A 42 11.76 -22.94 -25.28
C ARG A 42 10.26 -22.71 -25.15
N LEU A 43 9.43 -23.64 -25.61
CA LEU A 43 7.99 -23.60 -25.39
C LEU A 43 7.64 -23.68 -23.90
N ALA A 44 8.31 -24.54 -23.13
CA ALA A 44 8.12 -24.61 -21.69
C ALA A 44 8.52 -23.28 -21.01
N LEU A 45 9.64 -22.68 -21.41
CA LEU A 45 10.08 -21.38 -20.90
C LEU A 45 9.11 -20.24 -21.27
N ALA A 46 8.63 -20.20 -22.51
CA ALA A 46 7.61 -19.24 -22.92
C ALA A 46 6.32 -19.43 -22.12
N GLY A 47 5.88 -20.68 -21.94
CA GLY A 47 4.73 -21.02 -21.10
C GLY A 47 4.89 -20.52 -19.67
N LEU A 48 6.05 -20.74 -19.05
CA LEU A 48 6.38 -20.20 -17.73
C LEU A 48 6.27 -18.66 -17.70
N PHE A 49 6.81 -17.97 -18.71
CA PHE A 49 6.71 -16.51 -18.78
C PHE A 49 5.26 -16.03 -18.98
N PHE A 50 4.41 -16.74 -19.71
CA PHE A 50 3.00 -16.37 -19.83
C PHE A 50 2.19 -16.63 -18.55
N THR A 51 2.59 -17.59 -17.71
CA THR A 51 1.91 -17.90 -16.46
C THR A 51 2.33 -17.01 -15.29
N LEU A 52 3.59 -16.56 -15.23
CA LEU A 52 4.12 -15.73 -14.13
C LEU A 52 3.29 -14.49 -13.80
N PRO A 53 2.77 -13.70 -14.77
CA PRO A 53 1.86 -12.58 -14.49
C PRO A 53 0.61 -12.97 -13.72
N HIS A 54 0.06 -14.16 -13.98
CA HIS A 54 -1.12 -14.66 -13.29
C HIS A 54 -0.79 -15.13 -11.88
N ILE A 55 0.40 -15.71 -11.70
CA ILE A 55 0.93 -16.03 -10.35
C ILE A 55 1.13 -14.73 -9.55
N TYR A 56 1.65 -13.67 -10.17
CA TYR A 56 1.80 -12.36 -9.54
C TYR A 56 0.47 -11.76 -9.07
N ALA A 57 -0.62 -11.95 -9.84
CA ALA A 57 -1.95 -11.46 -9.48
C ALA A 57 -2.60 -12.26 -8.35
N PHE A 58 -2.11 -13.48 -8.06
CA PHE A 58 -2.70 -14.38 -7.09
C PHE A 58 -2.66 -13.78 -5.67
N GLY A 59 -3.79 -13.85 -4.96
CA GLY A 59 -3.91 -13.36 -3.58
C GLY A 59 -4.07 -11.85 -3.42
N THR A 60 -4.06 -11.07 -4.52
CA THR A 60 -4.17 -9.60 -4.45
C THR A 60 -5.60 -9.08 -4.21
N SER A 61 -6.61 -9.96 -4.27
CA SER A 61 -8.07 -9.66 -4.24
C SER A 61 -8.56 -8.61 -5.25
N ASN A 62 -7.71 -8.23 -6.20
CA ASN A 62 -8.00 -7.26 -7.26
C ASN A 62 -8.36 -7.96 -8.57
N ASN A 63 -8.68 -7.17 -9.60
CA ASN A 63 -8.89 -7.70 -10.94
C ASN A 63 -7.62 -8.42 -11.44
N TYR A 64 -7.77 -9.72 -11.75
CA TYR A 64 -6.64 -10.57 -12.15
C TYR A 64 -5.92 -10.08 -13.40
N TRP A 65 -6.67 -9.56 -14.37
CA TRP A 65 -6.11 -9.06 -15.62
C TRP A 65 -5.32 -7.78 -15.41
N GLU A 66 -5.89 -6.85 -14.64
CA GLU A 66 -5.22 -5.60 -14.29
C GLU A 66 -3.93 -5.86 -13.52
N GLN A 67 -3.98 -6.74 -12.52
CA GLN A 67 -2.81 -7.04 -11.71
C GLN A 67 -1.75 -7.82 -12.48
N ALA A 68 -2.14 -8.82 -13.27
CA ALA A 68 -1.20 -9.56 -14.09
C ALA A 68 -0.42 -8.64 -15.03
N ALA A 69 -1.08 -7.64 -15.62
CA ALA A 69 -0.41 -6.71 -16.51
C ALA A 69 0.64 -5.81 -15.84
N ARG A 70 0.59 -5.61 -14.52
CA ARG A 70 1.69 -4.92 -13.80
C ARG A 70 2.99 -5.73 -13.86
N ALA A 71 2.90 -7.03 -14.12
CA ALA A 71 4.00 -7.93 -14.44
C ALA A 71 4.06 -8.28 -15.94
N GLY A 72 3.48 -7.46 -16.82
CA GLY A 72 3.35 -7.70 -18.26
C GLY A 72 4.67 -7.84 -19.02
N ILE A 73 5.81 -7.45 -18.41
CA ILE A 73 7.15 -7.71 -18.94
C ILE A 73 7.38 -9.20 -19.21
N PHE A 74 6.77 -10.11 -18.44
CA PHE A 74 6.92 -11.54 -18.70
C PHE A 74 6.18 -11.98 -19.97
N TRP A 75 5.04 -11.38 -20.33
CA TRP A 75 4.41 -11.63 -21.64
C TRP A 75 5.32 -11.24 -22.80
N LEU A 76 6.04 -10.12 -22.65
CA LEU A 76 7.03 -9.69 -23.63
C LEU A 76 8.20 -10.70 -23.73
N LEU A 77 8.72 -11.17 -22.60
CA LEU A 77 9.79 -12.17 -22.56
C LEU A 77 9.35 -13.50 -23.20
N GLY A 78 8.12 -13.97 -22.90
CA GLY A 78 7.55 -15.16 -23.54
C GLY A 78 7.43 -15.01 -25.05
N SER A 79 6.98 -13.85 -25.51
CA SER A 79 6.89 -13.51 -26.94
C SER A 79 8.27 -13.49 -27.61
N PHE A 80 9.28 -12.97 -26.93
CA PHE A 80 10.65 -12.96 -27.43
C PHE A 80 11.25 -14.38 -27.53
N VAL A 81 11.00 -15.25 -26.55
CA VAL A 81 11.42 -16.66 -26.60
C VAL A 81 10.82 -17.37 -27.82
N ILE A 82 9.53 -17.12 -28.10
CA ILE A 82 8.86 -17.66 -29.30
C ILE A 82 9.48 -17.06 -30.57
N ALA A 83 9.71 -15.75 -30.61
CA ALA A 83 10.27 -15.05 -31.77
C ALA A 83 11.68 -15.57 -32.14
N VAL A 84 12.55 -15.80 -31.17
CA VAL A 84 13.89 -16.39 -31.37
C VAL A 84 13.79 -17.78 -31.98
N ASP A 85 12.81 -18.58 -31.58
CA ASP A 85 12.62 -19.92 -32.09
C ASP A 85 12.10 -19.93 -33.54
N LEU A 86 11.11 -19.06 -33.81
CA LEU A 86 10.53 -18.88 -35.14
C LEU A 86 11.53 -18.31 -36.16
N ALA A 87 12.46 -17.45 -35.71
CA ALA A 87 13.47 -16.83 -36.55
C ALA A 87 14.66 -17.78 -36.90
N GLY A 88 14.75 -18.95 -36.24
CA GLY A 88 15.67 -20.04 -36.60
C GLY A 88 17.11 -19.91 -36.05
N ARG A 89 17.98 -20.91 -36.34
CA ARG A 89 19.33 -21.06 -35.74
C ARG A 89 20.46 -20.30 -36.45
N ARG A 90 20.17 -19.20 -37.16
CA ARG A 90 21.21 -18.48 -37.91
C ARG A 90 22.02 -17.56 -36.99
N ALA A 91 23.33 -17.46 -37.25
CA ALA A 91 24.22 -16.55 -36.52
C ALA A 91 23.76 -15.07 -36.59
N ALA A 92 23.07 -14.67 -37.65
CA ALA A 92 22.60 -13.29 -37.87
C ALA A 92 21.23 -12.96 -37.24
N VAL A 93 20.54 -13.92 -36.61
CA VAL A 93 19.19 -13.67 -36.03
C VAL A 93 19.20 -12.59 -34.96
N TRP A 94 20.33 -12.47 -34.24
CA TRP A 94 20.55 -11.44 -33.23
C TRP A 94 20.57 -10.03 -33.84
N VAL A 95 21.05 -9.86 -35.07
CA VAL A 95 21.06 -8.55 -35.74
C VAL A 95 19.65 -8.05 -36.03
N GLU A 96 18.73 -8.98 -36.36
CA GLU A 96 17.33 -8.65 -36.64
C GLU A 96 16.51 -8.47 -35.34
N LEU A 97 16.79 -9.25 -34.29
CA LEU A 97 16.03 -9.23 -33.04
C LEU A 97 16.50 -8.19 -32.02
N VAL A 98 17.76 -7.74 -32.07
CA VAL A 98 18.28 -6.71 -31.15
C VAL A 98 17.51 -5.39 -31.26
N PRO A 99 17.22 -4.84 -32.47
CA PRO A 99 16.40 -3.64 -32.60
C PRO A 99 14.99 -3.84 -32.06
N VAL A 100 14.39 -5.02 -32.29
CA VAL A 100 13.06 -5.37 -31.77
C VAL A 100 13.07 -5.41 -30.25
N ALA A 101 14.07 -6.06 -29.65
CA ALA A 101 14.25 -6.09 -28.20
C ALA A 101 14.47 -4.69 -27.61
N ALA A 102 15.31 -3.88 -28.24
CA ALA A 102 15.60 -2.51 -27.81
C ALA A 102 14.34 -1.63 -27.84
N VAL A 103 13.54 -1.71 -28.90
CA VAL A 103 12.26 -0.99 -29.00
C VAL A 103 11.25 -1.53 -27.98
N ALA A 104 11.19 -2.84 -27.78
CA ALA A 104 10.28 -3.45 -26.82
C ALA A 104 10.60 -3.06 -25.37
N LEU A 105 11.87 -2.78 -25.03
CA LEU A 105 12.28 -2.26 -23.73
C LEU A 105 11.78 -0.82 -23.47
N LEU A 106 11.40 -0.06 -24.50
CA LEU A 106 10.85 1.28 -24.31
C LEU A 106 9.56 1.26 -23.49
N VAL A 107 8.73 0.21 -23.62
CA VAL A 107 7.48 0.12 -22.83
C VAL A 107 7.72 -0.07 -21.34
N PRO A 108 8.47 -1.07 -20.85
CA PRO A 108 8.76 -1.16 -19.42
C PRO A 108 9.51 0.08 -18.91
N THR A 109 10.37 0.72 -19.72
CA THR A 109 11.00 1.99 -19.34
C THR A 109 9.98 3.12 -19.17
N VAL A 110 9.05 3.31 -20.10
CA VAL A 110 8.00 4.34 -20.01
C VAL A 110 7.05 4.05 -18.84
N VAL A 111 6.64 2.80 -18.65
CA VAL A 111 5.79 2.39 -17.53
C VAL A 111 6.49 2.65 -16.20
N LEU A 112 7.76 2.28 -16.07
CA LEU A 112 8.55 2.55 -14.86
C LEU A 112 8.72 4.05 -14.63
N SER A 113 9.05 4.83 -15.67
CA SER A 113 9.16 6.29 -15.58
C SER A 113 7.86 6.91 -15.10
N ALA A 114 6.73 6.53 -15.69
CA ALA A 114 5.41 7.02 -15.30
C ALA A 114 5.06 6.62 -13.86
N ALA A 115 5.40 5.41 -13.43
CA ALA A 115 5.19 4.95 -12.05
C ALA A 115 6.09 5.70 -11.03
N MET A 116 7.29 6.13 -11.44
CA MET A 116 8.16 6.96 -10.60
C MET A 116 7.66 8.41 -10.49
N ASP A 117 7.04 8.94 -11.55
CA ASP A 117 6.46 10.30 -11.55
C ASP A 117 5.06 10.35 -10.93
N HIS A 118 4.31 9.26 -10.97
CA HIS A 118 2.96 9.11 -10.42
C HIS A 118 2.83 7.87 -9.53
N PRO A 119 3.59 7.80 -8.41
CA PRO A 119 3.58 6.65 -7.52
C PRO A 119 2.20 6.41 -6.88
N TYR A 120 1.84 5.13 -6.74
CA TYR A 120 0.58 4.72 -6.11
C TYR A 120 0.50 5.21 -4.66
N ARG A 121 -0.60 5.90 -4.32
CA ARG A 121 -0.90 6.44 -2.97
C ARG A 121 0.12 7.45 -2.43
N GLN A 122 0.94 8.05 -3.30
CA GLN A 122 1.79 9.18 -2.98
C GLN A 122 1.36 10.40 -3.78
N GLU A 123 1.57 11.60 -3.25
CA GLU A 123 1.19 12.85 -3.94
C GLU A 123 2.25 13.32 -4.93
N GLN A 124 3.52 13.08 -4.61
CA GLN A 124 4.67 13.61 -5.34
C GLN A 124 5.48 12.49 -5.98
N ALA A 125 6.17 12.83 -7.06
CA ALA A 125 7.11 11.93 -7.74
C ALA A 125 8.23 11.45 -6.79
N LEU A 126 8.71 10.22 -7.00
CA LEU A 126 9.76 9.62 -6.18
C LEU A 126 11.06 10.44 -6.18
N ARG A 127 11.36 11.12 -7.27
CA ARG A 127 12.55 12.00 -7.39
C ARG A 127 12.50 13.22 -6.48
N LEU A 128 11.33 13.59 -5.95
CA LEU A 128 11.16 14.70 -5.02
C LEU A 128 11.28 14.27 -3.54
N GLN A 129 11.44 12.97 -3.28
CA GLN A 129 11.64 12.40 -1.94
C GLN A 129 13.09 12.64 -1.50
N THR A 130 13.44 13.88 -1.18
CA THR A 130 14.83 14.31 -0.92
C THR A 130 15.08 14.71 0.54
N THR A 131 14.04 15.08 1.28
CA THR A 131 14.16 15.58 2.66
C THR A 131 14.29 14.41 3.62
N LYS A 132 15.42 14.31 4.33
CA LYS A 132 15.63 13.27 5.35
C LYS A 132 14.82 13.58 6.60
N VAL A 133 14.08 12.60 7.08
CA VAL A 133 13.27 12.72 8.29
C VAL A 133 13.50 11.49 9.18
N PRO A 134 13.84 11.68 10.46
CA PRO A 134 13.93 10.57 11.40
C PRO A 134 12.54 9.98 11.64
N VAL A 135 12.47 8.66 11.74
CA VAL A 135 11.23 7.92 12.03
C VAL A 135 11.45 6.92 13.16
N GLY A 136 10.41 6.68 13.94
CA GLY A 136 10.52 5.83 15.12
C GLY A 136 11.42 6.44 16.20
N GLY A 137 12.10 5.58 16.97
CA GLY A 137 13.02 5.93 18.06
C GLY A 137 14.37 6.52 17.62
N GLU A 138 14.35 7.40 16.62
CA GLU A 138 15.47 8.25 16.14
C GLU A 138 16.64 7.56 15.43
N THR A 139 16.74 6.23 15.44
CA THR A 139 17.85 5.51 14.80
C THR A 139 17.68 5.31 13.29
N SER A 140 16.48 5.54 12.76
CA SER A 140 16.13 5.30 11.36
C SER A 140 15.72 6.59 10.67
N GLU A 141 16.19 6.78 9.43
CA GLU A 141 15.81 7.91 8.58
C GLU A 141 15.11 7.42 7.31
N ILE A 142 14.09 8.14 6.87
CA ILE A 142 13.51 7.98 5.54
C ILE A 142 13.60 9.30 4.77
N ARG A 143 13.52 9.23 3.44
CA ARG A 143 13.43 10.43 2.60
C ARG A 143 11.99 10.67 2.21
N LEU A 144 11.55 11.91 2.40
CA LEU A 144 10.20 12.38 2.14
C LEU A 144 10.25 13.61 1.21
N ASP A 145 9.15 13.89 0.51
CA ASP A 145 8.90 15.22 -0.03
C ASP A 145 8.63 16.22 1.11
N GLU A 146 8.66 17.52 0.82
CA GLU A 146 8.61 18.56 1.85
C GLU A 146 7.27 18.62 2.59
N ASP A 147 6.16 18.30 1.91
CA ASP A 147 4.82 18.30 2.53
C ASP A 147 4.72 17.12 3.51
N ALA A 148 5.11 15.93 3.08
CA ALA A 148 5.17 14.75 3.95
C ALA A 148 6.15 14.96 5.12
N ALA A 149 7.31 15.57 4.87
CA ALA A 149 8.29 15.91 5.92
C ALA A 149 7.73 16.90 6.94
N THR A 150 6.93 17.87 6.49
CA THR A 150 6.25 18.84 7.35
C THR A 150 5.19 18.17 8.21
N TYR A 151 4.38 17.28 7.63
CA TYR A 151 3.43 16.45 8.38
C TYR A 151 4.11 15.63 9.48
N VAL A 152 5.19 14.91 9.15
CA VAL A 152 5.91 14.08 10.12
C VAL A 152 6.51 14.93 11.24
N ARG A 153 7.20 16.03 10.91
CA ARG A 153 7.79 16.94 11.91
C ARG A 153 6.70 17.56 12.80
N GLY A 154 5.57 17.95 12.22
CA GLY A 154 4.43 18.50 12.95
C GLY A 154 3.87 17.51 13.96
N LEU A 155 3.57 16.28 13.52
CA LEU A 155 3.02 15.25 14.40
C LEU A 155 4.00 14.88 15.53
N ARG A 156 5.30 14.76 15.22
CA ARG A 156 6.35 14.52 16.23
C ARG A 156 6.45 15.67 17.23
N SER A 157 6.41 16.92 16.76
CA SER A 157 6.50 18.10 17.62
C SER A 157 5.29 18.21 18.57
N ILE A 158 4.09 17.95 18.07
CA ILE A 158 2.86 17.90 18.88
C ILE A 158 2.97 16.81 19.95
N ALA A 159 3.39 15.60 19.57
CA ALA A 159 3.55 14.49 20.51
C ALA A 159 4.59 14.83 21.60
N ALA A 160 5.79 15.26 21.21
CA ALA A 160 6.88 15.56 22.13
C ALA A 160 6.54 16.70 23.11
N SER A 161 5.96 17.80 22.62
CA SER A 161 5.56 18.95 23.45
C SER A 161 4.46 18.61 24.46
N ASN A 162 3.74 17.50 24.27
CA ASN A 162 2.69 17.03 25.16
C ASN A 162 3.09 15.82 26.01
N GLY A 163 4.40 15.52 26.08
CA GLY A 163 4.97 14.50 26.95
C GLY A 163 4.76 13.07 26.45
N PHE A 164 4.54 12.89 25.14
CA PHE A 164 4.54 11.56 24.53
C PHE A 164 5.87 10.85 24.78
N GLN A 165 5.81 9.59 25.18
CA GLN A 165 6.98 8.76 25.46
C GLN A 165 7.20 7.77 24.31
N ALA A 166 8.46 7.44 24.02
CA ALA A 166 8.77 6.39 23.06
C ALA A 166 8.08 5.07 23.45
N ASN A 167 7.58 4.34 22.44
CA ASN A 167 6.78 3.12 22.57
C ASN A 167 5.44 3.27 23.32
N ALA A 168 4.98 4.50 23.62
CA ALA A 168 3.65 4.70 24.16
C ALA A 168 2.59 4.20 23.17
N PRO A 169 1.52 3.55 23.67
CA PRO A 169 0.51 2.97 22.78
C PRO A 169 -0.33 4.06 22.11
N ILE A 170 -0.64 3.88 20.83
CA ILE A 170 -1.55 4.74 20.07
C ILE A 170 -2.55 3.88 19.33
N ILE A 171 -3.84 4.06 19.61
CA ILE A 171 -4.90 3.47 18.81
C ILE A 171 -5.14 4.41 17.62
N ASP A 172 -4.80 3.93 16.43
CA ASP A 172 -5.07 4.63 15.17
C ASP A 172 -6.55 4.46 14.79
N MET A 173 -7.32 5.53 14.95
CA MET A 173 -8.71 5.61 14.53
C MET A 173 -8.84 6.24 13.13
N SER A 174 -7.74 6.75 12.54
CA SER A 174 -7.77 7.37 11.22
C SER A 174 -8.08 6.36 10.12
N GLY A 175 -7.69 5.08 10.32
CA GLY A 175 -7.91 3.99 9.36
C GLY A 175 -7.03 4.01 8.12
N VAL A 176 -6.34 5.12 7.86
CA VAL A 176 -5.71 5.46 6.58
C VAL A 176 -4.25 5.86 6.71
N SER A 177 -3.72 5.99 7.93
CA SER A 177 -2.33 6.40 8.18
C SER A 177 -1.61 5.48 9.17
N PRO A 178 -1.52 4.16 8.87
CA PRO A 178 -0.92 3.20 9.79
C PRO A 178 0.54 3.53 10.17
N ALA A 179 1.28 4.13 9.23
CA ALA A 179 2.66 4.51 9.47
C ALA A 179 2.80 5.67 10.47
N ALA A 180 1.76 6.49 10.68
CA ALA A 180 1.83 7.67 11.55
C ALA A 180 2.22 7.30 12.99
N VAL A 181 1.65 6.20 13.51
CA VAL A 181 1.97 5.67 14.84
C VAL A 181 3.45 5.33 14.96
N PHE A 182 4.00 4.59 13.99
CA PHE A 182 5.40 4.22 13.98
C PHE A 182 6.33 5.42 13.78
N ILE A 183 5.97 6.33 12.87
CA ILE A 183 6.77 7.51 12.53
C ILE A 183 7.06 8.37 13.76
N ILE A 184 6.10 8.54 14.67
CA ILE A 184 6.27 9.31 15.91
C ILE A 184 6.84 8.49 17.08
N GLY A 185 7.27 7.25 16.82
CA GLY A 185 7.84 6.37 17.84
C GLY A 185 6.82 5.73 18.77
N GLY A 186 5.55 5.68 18.37
CA GLY A 186 4.49 4.98 19.09
C GLY A 186 4.41 3.50 18.76
N ARG A 187 3.59 2.78 19.53
CA ARG A 187 3.29 1.37 19.33
C ARG A 187 1.79 1.19 19.03
N ALA A 188 1.44 0.53 17.93
CA ALA A 188 0.06 0.25 17.58
C ALA A 188 -0.45 -1.00 18.35
N PRO A 189 -1.47 -0.88 19.23
CA PRO A 189 -2.06 -2.03 19.90
C PRO A 189 -2.90 -2.89 18.96
N GLY A 190 -2.87 -4.21 19.16
CA GLY A 190 -3.70 -5.17 18.42
C GLY A 190 -3.12 -5.52 17.04
N ALA A 191 -3.04 -4.53 16.14
CA ALA A 191 -2.50 -4.70 14.80
C ALA A 191 -1.66 -3.49 14.35
N ALA A 192 -0.71 -3.72 13.46
CA ALA A 192 0.11 -2.65 12.87
C ALA A 192 -0.71 -1.66 12.01
N TRP A 193 -1.87 -2.10 11.52
CA TRP A 193 -2.83 -1.28 10.80
C TRP A 193 -4.26 -1.71 11.15
N LEU A 194 -4.97 -0.85 11.87
CA LEU A 194 -6.40 -0.96 12.09
C LEU A 194 -7.11 -0.26 10.91
N ASN A 195 -7.26 -0.98 9.80
CA ASN A 195 -7.77 -0.43 8.56
C ASN A 195 -9.28 -0.14 8.67
N ALA A 196 -9.71 1.04 8.20
CA ALA A 196 -11.12 1.41 8.12
C ALA A 196 -11.56 1.69 6.67
N GLY A 197 -12.85 1.97 6.49
CA GLY A 197 -13.42 2.29 5.17
C GLY A 197 -13.76 1.08 4.30
N TYR A 198 -13.58 -0.14 4.83
CA TYR A 198 -13.94 -1.40 4.17
C TYR A 198 -15.06 -2.11 4.92
N SER A 199 -15.88 -2.90 4.21
CA SER A 199 -16.88 -3.76 4.87
C SER A 199 -16.21 -4.70 5.88
N GLY A 200 -16.75 -4.75 7.11
CA GLY A 200 -16.20 -5.57 8.21
C GLY A 200 -14.99 -4.96 8.94
N SER A 201 -14.57 -3.73 8.60
CA SER A 201 -13.43 -3.08 9.27
C SER A 201 -13.68 -2.79 10.74
N ASP A 202 -14.89 -2.40 11.14
CA ASP A 202 -15.23 -2.15 12.54
C ASP A 202 -15.23 -3.46 13.35
N GLU A 203 -15.66 -4.57 12.76
CA GLU A 203 -15.59 -5.90 13.38
C GLU A 203 -14.13 -6.33 13.56
N TYR A 204 -13.31 -6.14 12.53
CA TYR A 204 -11.87 -6.38 12.60
C TYR A 204 -11.21 -5.52 13.70
N PHE A 205 -11.53 -4.23 13.77
CA PHE A 205 -11.06 -3.32 14.80
C PHE A 205 -11.39 -3.84 16.21
N LYS A 206 -12.65 -4.22 16.44
CA LYS A 206 -13.11 -4.80 17.72
C LYS A 206 -12.34 -6.09 18.04
N SER A 207 -12.26 -7.01 17.09
CA SER A 207 -11.55 -8.29 17.29
C SER A 207 -10.06 -8.09 17.61
N MET A 208 -9.39 -7.11 17.00
CA MET A 208 -8.00 -6.80 17.32
C MET A 208 -7.84 -6.18 18.72
N LEU A 209 -8.72 -5.26 19.12
CA LEU A 209 -8.66 -4.64 20.45
C LEU A 209 -9.16 -5.56 21.57
N ASP A 210 -10.00 -6.54 21.27
CA ASP A 210 -10.40 -7.57 22.23
C ASP A 210 -9.18 -8.35 22.76
N LEU A 211 -8.14 -8.52 21.93
CA LEU A 211 -6.87 -9.18 22.28
C LEU A 211 -5.89 -8.29 23.07
N VAL A 212 -6.14 -6.98 23.17
CA VAL A 212 -5.25 -6.01 23.84
C VAL A 212 -5.54 -5.93 25.33
N ASP A 213 -4.50 -5.88 26.17
CA ASP A 213 -4.68 -5.73 27.61
C ASP A 213 -5.24 -4.34 27.99
N CYS A 214 -6.06 -4.30 29.06
CA CYS A 214 -6.68 -3.05 29.47
C CYS A 214 -5.70 -2.01 30.01
N ASN A 215 -4.47 -2.36 30.42
CA ASN A 215 -3.46 -1.34 30.76
C ASN A 215 -3.00 -0.60 29.49
N THR A 216 -2.79 -1.33 28.39
CA THR A 216 -2.45 -0.75 27.09
C THR A 216 -3.60 0.12 26.58
N ILE A 217 -4.85 -0.34 26.59
CA ILE A 217 -6.01 0.48 26.17
C ILE A 217 -6.13 1.75 27.03
N ALA A 218 -6.05 1.61 28.36
CA ALA A 218 -6.19 2.74 29.29
C ALA A 218 -5.10 3.80 29.18
N SER A 219 -3.91 3.43 28.70
CA SER A 219 -2.78 4.36 28.50
C SER A 219 -2.60 4.81 27.05
N SER A 220 -3.48 4.35 26.15
CA SER A 220 -3.36 4.67 24.72
C SER A 220 -3.68 6.12 24.44
N TRP A 221 -2.88 6.72 23.57
CA TRP A 221 -3.25 7.93 22.85
C TRP A 221 -4.16 7.55 21.68
N LEU A 222 -4.90 8.52 21.13
CA LEU A 222 -5.68 8.31 19.92
C LEU A 222 -5.15 9.19 18.79
N LEU A 223 -5.00 8.61 17.62
CA LEU A 223 -4.85 9.35 16.37
C LEU A 223 -6.19 9.30 15.64
N VAL A 224 -6.89 10.42 15.54
CA VAL A 224 -8.21 10.49 14.91
C VAL A 224 -8.16 11.38 13.68
N GLU A 225 -9.08 11.19 12.75
CA GLU A 225 -9.20 12.03 11.55
C GLU A 225 -10.65 12.47 11.36
N PRO A 226 -11.08 13.56 12.03
CA PRO A 226 -12.48 13.95 12.07
C PRO A 226 -13.02 14.26 10.67
N GLY A 227 -14.25 13.81 10.40
CA GLY A 227 -14.93 14.05 9.12
C GLY A 227 -14.45 13.17 7.96
N SER A 228 -13.47 12.30 8.18
CA SER A 228 -13.04 11.33 7.18
C SER A 228 -14.06 10.19 7.06
N PRO A 229 -14.57 9.88 5.85
CA PRO A 229 -15.47 8.74 5.65
C PRO A 229 -14.74 7.39 5.78
N TYR A 230 -13.41 7.42 5.87
CA TYR A 230 -12.55 6.25 5.98
C TYR A 230 -11.92 6.11 7.37
N ALA A 231 -12.40 6.86 8.37
CA ALA A 231 -11.97 6.72 9.76
C ALA A 231 -12.93 5.83 10.55
N HIS A 232 -12.43 5.19 11.60
CA HIS A 232 -13.28 4.51 12.57
C HIS A 232 -14.04 5.53 13.41
N SER A 233 -15.31 5.23 13.73
CA SER A 233 -16.03 6.02 14.73
C SER A 233 -15.39 5.87 16.10
N THR A 234 -15.20 6.99 16.80
CA THR A 234 -14.74 6.99 18.20
C THR A 234 -15.70 6.26 19.14
N ASP A 235 -16.98 6.12 18.75
CA ASP A 235 -17.98 5.37 19.53
C ASP A 235 -17.64 3.88 19.66
N LEU A 236 -16.79 3.32 18.78
CA LEU A 236 -16.32 1.94 18.92
C LEU A 236 -15.58 1.72 20.24
N LEU A 237 -14.94 2.77 20.79
CA LEU A 237 -14.20 2.69 22.04
C LEU A 237 -15.12 2.61 23.28
N LYS A 238 -16.40 2.96 23.15
CA LYS A 238 -17.40 2.78 24.24
C LYS A 238 -17.53 1.30 24.65
N ARG A 239 -17.30 0.38 23.70
CA ARG A 239 -17.20 -1.08 23.97
C ARG A 239 -16.17 -1.41 25.04
N TYR A 240 -15.14 -0.58 25.20
CA TYR A 240 -14.05 -0.76 26.16
C TYR A 240 -14.11 0.23 27.33
N GLY A 241 -15.29 0.81 27.61
CA GLY A 241 -15.47 1.75 28.72
C GLY A 241 -14.76 3.10 28.51
N VAL A 242 -14.44 3.44 27.27
CA VAL A 242 -13.76 4.69 26.91
C VAL A 242 -14.76 5.66 26.29
N ASP A 243 -14.89 6.84 26.89
CA ASP A 243 -15.63 7.98 26.32
C ASP A 243 -14.62 9.03 25.86
N VAL A 244 -14.44 9.15 24.54
CA VAL A 244 -13.46 10.08 23.95
C VAL A 244 -13.74 11.54 24.31
N SER A 245 -14.98 11.91 24.59
CA SER A 245 -15.35 13.30 24.91
C SER A 245 -14.93 13.74 26.31
N SER A 246 -14.87 12.80 27.27
CA SER A 246 -14.48 13.08 28.66
C SER A 246 -13.09 12.57 29.02
N ASP A 247 -12.64 11.47 28.39
CA ASP A 247 -11.44 10.74 28.80
C ASP A 247 -10.19 11.24 28.06
N TYR A 248 -10.37 12.05 27.01
CA TYR A 248 -9.31 12.55 26.17
C TYR A 248 -9.36 14.06 25.99
N ARG A 249 -8.18 14.64 25.78
CA ARG A 249 -8.04 16.04 25.37
C ARG A 249 -7.23 16.12 24.09
N GLU A 250 -7.70 16.96 23.18
CA GLU A 250 -6.93 17.32 21.99
C GLU A 250 -5.63 18.03 22.38
N VAL A 251 -4.50 17.55 21.82
CA VAL A 251 -3.18 18.16 22.05
C VAL A 251 -2.59 18.83 20.82
N GLY A 252 -3.17 18.59 19.65
CA GLY A 252 -2.81 19.29 18.43
C GLY A 252 -3.39 18.63 17.18
N ARG A 253 -3.27 19.35 16.07
CA ARG A 253 -3.71 18.94 14.73
C ARG A 253 -2.59 19.10 13.73
N VAL A 254 -2.57 18.23 12.74
CA VAL A 254 -1.67 18.31 11.60
C VAL A 254 -2.42 17.99 10.32
N ARG A 255 -2.12 18.71 9.24
CA ARG A 255 -2.66 18.41 7.92
C ARG A 255 -2.08 17.08 7.43
N SER A 256 -2.94 16.11 7.15
CA SER A 256 -2.58 14.83 6.53
C SER A 256 -2.16 15.04 5.07
N VAL A 257 -1.16 14.27 4.62
CA VAL A 257 -0.66 14.28 3.24
C VAL A 257 -1.06 12.95 2.60
N ARG A 258 -1.91 13.01 1.58
CA ARG A 258 -2.39 11.83 0.85
C ARG A 258 -2.98 12.19 -0.51
N SER A 259 -2.68 11.35 -1.49
CA SER A 259 -3.29 11.45 -2.82
C SER A 259 -4.75 10.94 -2.88
N ALA A 260 -5.18 10.17 -1.87
CA ALA A 260 -6.55 9.65 -1.76
C ALA A 260 -7.51 10.66 -1.10
N PHE A 261 -8.77 10.65 -1.54
CA PHE A 261 -9.80 11.54 -1.01
C PHE A 261 -10.15 11.19 0.46
N PRO A 262 -10.50 12.17 1.31
CA PRO A 262 -10.36 13.61 1.08
C PRO A 262 -8.89 14.06 1.17
N GLN A 263 -8.43 14.81 0.17
CA GLN A 263 -7.05 15.29 0.04
C GLN A 263 -6.69 16.38 1.08
N ASN A 264 -7.69 16.99 1.70
CA ASN A 264 -7.53 17.93 2.80
C ASN A 264 -8.19 17.34 4.03
N ALA A 265 -7.44 16.54 4.78
CA ALA A 265 -7.86 16.10 6.09
C ALA A 265 -6.87 16.51 7.16
N GLU A 266 -7.39 16.67 8.37
CA GLU A 266 -6.60 16.93 9.55
C GLU A 266 -6.59 15.68 10.42
N GLN A 267 -5.40 15.29 10.82
CA GLN A 267 -5.23 14.32 11.88
C GLN A 267 -5.06 15.04 13.20
N VAL A 268 -5.76 14.53 14.19
CA VAL A 268 -5.83 15.09 15.53
C VAL A 268 -5.26 14.06 16.48
N LEU A 269 -4.29 14.50 17.28
CA LEU A 269 -3.71 13.66 18.32
C LEU A 269 -4.44 13.97 19.64
N LEU A 270 -4.96 12.93 20.28
CA LEU A 270 -5.66 13.01 21.54
C LEU A 270 -4.85 12.30 22.64
N LYS A 271 -4.71 12.98 23.79
CA LYS A 271 -4.02 12.46 24.96
C LYS A 271 -5.03 12.01 26.01
N PRO A 272 -4.86 10.84 26.64
CA PRO A 272 -5.72 10.43 27.75
C PRO A 272 -5.51 11.38 28.94
N VAL A 273 -6.61 11.84 29.53
CA VAL A 273 -6.62 12.70 30.73
C VAL A 273 -7.20 12.00 31.95
N ARG A 274 -7.94 10.90 31.73
CA ARG A 274 -8.49 10.06 32.79
C ARG A 274 -7.36 9.35 33.55
N ALA A 275 -7.53 9.19 34.87
CA ALA A 275 -6.60 8.41 35.68
C ALA A 275 -6.51 6.96 35.16
N GLN A 276 -5.29 6.49 34.92
CA GLN A 276 -5.05 5.19 34.27
C GLN A 276 -5.70 4.02 35.02
N ALA A 277 -5.70 4.04 36.36
CA ALA A 277 -6.32 3.01 37.18
C ALA A 277 -7.84 2.93 36.99
N ASP A 278 -8.50 4.07 36.81
CA ASP A 278 -9.95 4.12 36.57
C ASP A 278 -10.29 3.69 35.15
N ALA A 279 -9.55 4.17 34.15
CA ALA A 279 -9.72 3.76 32.76
C ALA A 279 -9.50 2.25 32.58
N ARG A 280 -8.50 1.67 33.26
CA ARG A 280 -8.25 0.23 33.24
C ARG A 280 -9.41 -0.57 33.82
N ARG A 281 -9.88 -0.19 35.01
CA ARG A 281 -10.98 -0.89 35.71
C ARG A 281 -12.26 -0.89 34.88
N ASP A 282 -12.56 0.23 34.23
CA ASP A 282 -13.73 0.35 33.35
C ASP A 282 -13.58 -0.51 32.09
N CYS A 283 -12.39 -0.56 31.50
CA CYS A 283 -12.09 -1.47 30.40
C CYS A 283 -12.25 -2.95 30.80
N GLU A 284 -11.73 -3.35 31.97
CA GLU A 284 -11.84 -4.71 32.49
C GLU A 284 -13.31 -5.09 32.67
N ARG A 285 -14.09 -4.23 33.33
CA ARG A 285 -15.54 -4.41 33.52
C ARG A 285 -16.27 -4.51 32.18
N ALA A 286 -15.92 -3.66 31.21
CA ALA A 286 -16.54 -3.68 29.90
C ALA A 286 -16.26 -4.99 29.15
N LYS A 287 -15.01 -5.50 29.21
CA LYS A 287 -14.64 -6.79 28.62
C LYS A 287 -15.30 -7.98 29.31
N GLU A 288 -15.41 -7.98 30.63
CA GLU A 288 -16.14 -9.02 31.38
C GLU A 288 -17.61 -9.11 30.95
N LEU A 289 -18.28 -7.97 30.77
CA LEU A 289 -19.66 -7.91 30.28
C LEU A 289 -19.84 -8.39 28.83
N LEU A 290 -18.77 -8.39 28.03
CA LEU A 290 -18.78 -8.95 26.66
C LEU A 290 -18.61 -10.47 26.71
N LEU A 291 -17.70 -10.97 27.55
CA LEU A 291 -17.48 -12.40 27.74
C LEU A 291 -18.70 -13.09 28.36
N GLY A 292 -19.39 -12.43 29.30
CA GLY A 292 -20.61 -12.95 29.91
C GLY A 292 -21.75 -13.15 28.90
N ARG A 293 -21.89 -12.24 27.92
CA ARG A 293 -22.91 -12.37 26.86
C ARG A 293 -22.66 -13.54 25.92
N HIS A 294 -21.40 -13.88 25.66
CA HIS A 294 -21.05 -15.02 24.83
C HIS A 294 -21.28 -16.39 25.48
N LEU A 295 -21.61 -16.43 26.78
CA LEU A 295 -21.96 -17.67 27.48
C LEU A 295 -23.48 -17.89 27.58
N GLU A 296 -24.29 -16.89 27.23
CA GLU A 296 -25.76 -16.96 27.24
C GLU A 296 -26.38 -17.20 25.86
N ASP A 297 -25.61 -17.00 24.77
CA ASP A 297 -25.97 -17.28 23.37
C ASP A 297 -25.42 -18.65 22.90
#